data_AF-A0A2J6WR34-F1
#
_entry.id   AF-A0A2J6WR34-F1
#
_cell.length_a   1.000
_cell.length_b   1.000
_cell.length_c   1.000
_cell.angle_alpha   90.00
_cell.angle_beta   90.00
_cell.angle_gamma   90.00
#
_symmetry.space_group_name_H-M   'P 1'
#
loop_
_entity.id
_entity.type
_entity.pdbx_description
1 polymer ?
#
loop_
_entity_poly.entity_id
_entity_poly.type
_entity_poly.pdbx_seq_one_letter_code
_entity_poly.pdbx_strand_id
1 'polypeptide(L)'
;MLYFGRFIKRYKRFFVDVEYENNIITCHNPNTGSMRNLLVKGAPVCFSRSNNTKRKLQYTLEGIYLDNQWIQTNTIKTNRIVYNALKKGEIVEFTNITKLVREYSIGNNRIDFYLESNSQKILIEVKSVSLFDREYAMFPDAKTERGLKHLIVLKNSIDLGYIPYLLYLIQSNRGKFRCAEEFDKRYCEIYKELVPKFIKPLFYQNVFDPYNNTNSLHRLDILK
;
A
#
# COMPACT_ATOMS: atom_id res chain seq x y z
N MET A 1 4.58 -20.27 2.78
CA MET A 1 5.22 -20.18 4.10
C MET A 1 6.20 -19.01 4.09
N LEU A 2 6.27 -18.26 5.20
CA LEU A 2 7.26 -17.20 5.39
C LEU A 2 8.35 -17.67 6.34
N TYR A 3 9.55 -17.13 6.17
CA TYR A 3 10.71 -17.35 7.01
C TYR A 3 10.98 -16.09 7.83
N PHE A 4 11.63 -16.24 8.98
CA PHE A 4 11.85 -15.15 9.94
C PHE A 4 13.34 -14.97 10.22
N GLY A 5 13.79 -13.73 10.27
CA GLY A 5 15.19 -13.38 10.53
C GLY A 5 15.31 -11.99 11.15
N ARG A 6 16.52 -11.43 11.15
CA ARG A 6 16.78 -10.08 11.68
C ARG A 6 17.31 -9.14 10.60
N PHE A 7 16.74 -7.94 10.52
CA PHE A 7 17.18 -6.92 9.58
C PHE A 7 18.62 -6.47 9.86
N ILE A 8 19.49 -6.47 8.85
CA ILE A 8 20.86 -5.95 8.97
C ILE A 8 20.95 -4.55 8.35
N LYS A 9 20.67 -4.45 7.04
CA LYS A 9 20.75 -3.19 6.28
C LYS A 9 19.96 -3.28 4.99
N ARG A 10 19.52 -2.11 4.49
CA ARG A 10 19.01 -1.92 3.13
C ARG A 10 20.01 -1.09 2.34
N TYR A 11 20.27 -1.45 1.09
CA TYR A 11 21.16 -0.71 0.22
C TYR A 11 20.72 -0.80 -1.24
N LYS A 12 21.18 0.16 -2.06
CA LYS A 12 20.84 0.26 -3.50
C LYS A 12 19.33 0.12 -3.78
N ARG A 13 18.49 0.57 -2.84
CA ARG A 13 17.01 0.54 -2.82
C ARG A 13 16.35 -0.85 -2.82
N PHE A 14 16.92 -1.83 -3.52
CA PHE A 14 16.31 -3.13 -3.80
C PHE A 14 16.95 -4.32 -3.09
N PHE A 15 17.99 -4.10 -2.27
CA PHE A 15 18.69 -5.15 -1.55
C PHE A 15 18.55 -4.94 -0.05
N VAL A 16 18.23 -6.02 0.65
CA VAL A 16 18.14 -6.06 2.11
C VAL A 16 18.90 -7.28 2.60
N ASP A 17 19.89 -7.07 3.45
CA ASP A 17 20.57 -8.16 4.13
C ASP A 17 19.81 -8.52 5.41
N VAL A 18 19.62 -9.82 5.61
CA VAL A 18 18.90 -10.42 6.74
C VAL A 18 19.77 -11.51 7.35
N GLU A 19 19.87 -11.50 8.68
CA GLU A 19 20.44 -12.61 9.44
C GLU A 19 19.40 -13.73 9.57
N TYR A 20 19.75 -14.93 9.12
CA TYR A 20 18.91 -16.13 9.11
C TYR A 20 19.78 -17.37 9.29
N GLU A 21 19.48 -18.23 10.27
CA GLU A 21 20.22 -19.48 10.54
C GLU A 21 21.76 -19.27 10.62
N ASN A 22 22.21 -18.27 11.37
CA ASN A 22 23.63 -17.87 11.50
C ASN A 22 24.32 -17.45 10.19
N ASN A 23 23.56 -17.19 9.13
CA ASN A 23 24.05 -16.72 7.84
C ASN A 23 23.46 -15.34 7.50
N ILE A 24 24.14 -14.63 6.61
CA ILE A 24 23.60 -13.41 5.99
C ILE A 24 23.05 -13.78 4.62
N ILE A 25 21.75 -13.58 4.43
CA ILE A 25 21.10 -13.71 3.13
C ILE A 25 20.74 -12.32 2.58
N THR A 26 20.75 -12.19 1.26
CA THR A 26 20.28 -10.97 0.58
C THR A 26 18.89 -11.20 -0.01
N CYS A 27 17.92 -10.44 0.49
CA CYS A 27 16.54 -10.37 0.02
C CYS A 27 16.37 -9.25 -1.02
N HIS A 28 15.51 -9.50 -2.01
CA HIS A 28 14.94 -8.44 -2.81
C HIS A 28 13.97 -7.61 -1.95
N ASN A 29 14.11 -6.28 -1.99
CA ASN A 29 13.14 -5.35 -1.44
C ASN A 29 12.24 -4.78 -2.55
N PRO A 30 10.96 -5.17 -2.59
CA PRO A 30 10.03 -4.72 -3.62
C PRO A 30 9.43 -3.31 -3.34
N ASN A 31 9.79 -2.68 -2.21
CA ASN A 31 9.38 -1.31 -1.90
C ASN A 31 10.39 -0.30 -2.45
N THR A 32 9.98 0.50 -3.44
CA THR A 32 10.82 1.57 -4.02
C THR A 32 10.87 2.85 -3.19
N GLY A 33 9.96 2.99 -2.22
CA GLY A 33 9.86 4.13 -1.33
C GLY A 33 11.04 4.28 -0.38
N SER A 34 11.03 5.36 0.39
CA SER A 34 12.11 5.67 1.33
C SER A 34 12.24 4.61 2.42
N MET A 35 11.12 3.98 2.82
CA MET A 35 11.03 3.12 4.01
C MET A 35 11.61 3.80 5.25
N ARG A 36 11.55 5.14 5.30
CA ARG A 36 12.03 5.93 6.42
C ARG A 36 11.28 5.50 7.69
N ASN A 37 11.99 5.48 8.81
CA ASN A 37 11.49 5.02 10.11
C ASN A 37 11.18 3.51 10.21
N LEU A 38 11.21 2.73 9.12
CA LEU A 38 10.98 1.28 9.16
C LEU A 38 12.25 0.47 9.43
N LEU A 39 13.41 0.96 8.99
CA LEU A 39 14.65 0.19 8.87
C LEU A 39 15.49 0.20 10.15
N VAL A 40 15.00 -0.44 11.20
CA VAL A 40 15.70 -0.55 12.49
C VAL A 40 16.61 -1.79 12.51
N LYS A 41 17.92 -1.59 12.66
CA LYS A 41 18.90 -2.70 12.74
C LYS A 41 18.52 -3.68 13.85
N GLY A 42 18.54 -4.97 13.54
CA GLY A 42 18.18 -6.05 14.46
C GLY A 42 16.68 -6.30 14.63
N ALA A 43 15.82 -5.50 13.99
CA ALA A 43 14.37 -5.72 14.01
C ALA A 43 14.00 -7.07 13.39
N PRO A 44 13.01 -7.80 13.93
CA PRO A 44 12.50 -8.99 13.29
C PRO A 44 11.95 -8.68 11.91
N VAL A 45 12.24 -9.54 10.94
CA VAL A 45 11.71 -9.46 9.58
C VAL A 45 11.14 -10.81 9.17
N CYS A 46 10.18 -10.77 8.25
CA CYS A 46 9.73 -11.96 7.55
C CYS A 46 10.00 -11.83 6.05
N PHE A 47 10.34 -12.93 5.41
CA PHE A 47 10.66 -12.99 3.99
C PHE A 47 10.14 -14.28 3.35
N SER A 48 9.96 -14.26 2.04
CA SER A 48 9.59 -15.44 1.25
C SER A 48 10.77 -15.94 0.43
N ARG A 49 10.77 -17.24 0.12
CA ARG A 49 11.72 -17.89 -0.78
C ARG A 49 11.02 -18.26 -2.09
N SER A 50 11.64 -17.94 -3.21
CA SER A 50 11.18 -18.32 -4.55
C SER A 50 11.75 -19.68 -4.93
N ASN A 51 10.91 -20.54 -5.51
CA ASN A 51 11.34 -21.82 -6.08
C ASN A 51 11.95 -21.66 -7.49
N ASN A 52 11.83 -20.48 -8.12
CA ASN A 52 12.44 -20.22 -9.42
C ASN A 52 13.96 -20.06 -9.27
N THR A 53 14.70 -21.09 -9.67
CA THR A 53 16.16 -21.17 -9.63
C THR A 53 16.87 -20.16 -10.53
N LYS A 54 16.18 -19.59 -11.54
CA LYS A 54 16.73 -18.56 -12.43
C LYS A 54 16.77 -17.17 -11.80
N ARG A 55 16.14 -16.96 -10.63
CA ARG A 55 16.16 -15.66 -9.96
C ARG A 55 17.52 -15.37 -9.35
N LYS A 56 18.07 -14.19 -9.66
CA LYS A 56 19.31 -13.68 -9.05
C LYS A 56 19.20 -13.55 -7.52
N LEU A 57 18.05 -13.09 -7.02
CA LEU A 57 17.74 -13.04 -5.59
C LEU A 57 16.60 -14.03 -5.32
N GLN A 58 16.91 -15.09 -4.57
CA GLN A 58 15.94 -16.14 -4.22
C GLN A 58 14.95 -15.68 -3.15
N TYR A 59 15.32 -14.71 -2.32
CA TYR A 59 14.51 -14.25 -1.20
C TYR A 59 13.86 -12.90 -1.49
N THR A 60 12.69 -12.64 -0.93
CA THR A 60 11.98 -11.35 -1.02
C THR A 60 11.53 -10.92 0.37
N LEU A 61 11.85 -9.69 0.78
CA LEU A 61 11.40 -9.13 2.04
C LEU A 61 9.89 -8.92 1.99
N GLU A 62 9.18 -9.44 3.00
CA GLU A 62 7.71 -9.39 3.05
C GLU A 62 7.20 -8.38 4.08
N GLY A 63 7.88 -8.27 5.21
CA GLY A 63 7.53 -7.35 6.28
C GLY A 63 8.61 -7.23 7.33
N ILE A 64 8.42 -6.23 8.19
CA ILE A 64 9.29 -5.92 9.32
C ILE A 64 8.43 -5.69 10.56
N TYR A 65 8.89 -6.16 11.71
CA TYR A 65 8.23 -5.97 12.98
C TYR A 65 8.75 -4.71 13.65
N LEU A 66 7.85 -3.77 13.94
CA LEU A 66 8.17 -2.48 14.54
C LEU A 66 6.96 -1.97 15.33
N ASP A 67 7.18 -1.29 16.45
CA ASP A 67 6.12 -0.74 17.31
C ASP A 67 5.02 -1.77 17.64
N ASN A 68 5.44 -2.96 18.04
CA ASN A 68 4.58 -4.10 18.41
C ASN A 68 3.63 -4.61 17.31
N GLN A 69 3.90 -4.31 16.04
CA GLN A 69 3.09 -4.76 14.91
C GLN A 69 3.95 -5.15 13.70
N TRP A 70 3.40 -5.99 12.82
CA TRP A 70 4.01 -6.32 11.54
C TRP A 70 3.61 -5.31 10.48
N ILE A 71 4.61 -4.62 9.93
CA ILE A 71 4.46 -3.70 8.80
C ILE A 71 4.74 -4.48 7.52
N GLN A 72 3.73 -4.63 6.65
CA GLN A 72 3.95 -5.30 5.37
C GLN A 72 4.64 -4.37 4.39
N THR A 73 5.93 -4.61 4.18
CA THR A 73 6.77 -3.77 3.32
C THR A 73 6.62 -4.13 1.85
N ASN A 74 6.10 -5.32 1.53
CA ASN A 74 5.96 -5.76 0.14
C ASN A 74 4.80 -5.09 -0.59
N THR A 75 5.09 -3.94 -1.20
CA THR A 75 4.09 -3.11 -1.90
C THR A 75 3.51 -3.76 -3.15
N ILE A 76 4.16 -4.77 -3.75
CA ILE A 76 3.60 -5.53 -4.89
C ILE A 76 2.31 -6.26 -4.49
N LYS A 77 2.17 -6.63 -3.20
CA LYS A 77 0.97 -7.32 -2.71
C LYS A 77 -0.23 -6.39 -2.49
N THR A 78 -0.03 -5.07 -2.46
CA THR A 78 -1.05 -4.05 -2.12
C THR A 78 -2.36 -4.27 -2.89
N ASN A 79 -2.32 -4.28 -4.23
CA ASN A 79 -3.54 -4.45 -5.03
C ASN A 79 -4.18 -5.83 -4.81
N ARG A 80 -3.39 -6.88 -4.59
CA ARG A 80 -3.94 -8.22 -4.30
C ARG A 80 -4.66 -8.25 -2.95
N ILE A 81 -4.12 -7.56 -1.94
CA ILE A 81 -4.72 -7.47 -0.60
C ILE A 81 -6.06 -6.75 -0.69
N VAL A 82 -6.10 -5.57 -1.34
CA VAL A 82 -7.35 -4.81 -1.52
C VAL A 82 -8.37 -5.60 -2.33
N TYR A 83 -7.95 -6.28 -3.40
CA TYR A 83 -8.83 -7.14 -4.19
C TYR A 83 -9.49 -8.24 -3.35
N ASN A 84 -8.71 -8.91 -2.49
CA ASN A 84 -9.23 -9.95 -1.61
C ASN A 84 -10.18 -9.38 -0.57
N ALA A 85 -9.88 -8.20 -0.01
CA ALA A 85 -10.75 -7.50 0.94
C ALA A 85 -12.09 -7.09 0.30
N LEU A 86 -12.06 -6.55 -0.93
CA LEU A 86 -13.28 -6.25 -1.71
C LEU A 86 -14.13 -7.52 -1.90
N LYS A 87 -13.51 -8.65 -2.27
CA LYS A 87 -14.22 -9.93 -2.43
C LYS A 87 -14.84 -10.47 -1.15
N LYS A 88 -14.20 -10.23 -0.01
CA LYS A 88 -14.67 -10.68 1.30
C LYS A 88 -15.67 -9.72 1.94
N GLY A 89 -15.91 -8.55 1.36
CA GLY A 89 -16.75 -7.50 1.96
C GLY A 89 -16.09 -6.80 3.15
N GLU A 90 -14.76 -6.83 3.27
CA GLU A 90 -14.02 -6.15 4.35
C GLU A 90 -13.97 -4.62 4.12
N ILE A 91 -14.23 -4.15 2.89
CA ILE A 91 -14.32 -2.72 2.57
C ILE A 91 -15.80 -2.32 2.56
N VAL A 92 -16.27 -1.81 3.70
CA VAL A 92 -17.69 -1.68 4.04
C VAL A 92 -18.44 -0.65 3.19
N GLU A 93 -17.74 0.27 2.52
CA GLU A 93 -18.36 1.23 1.59
C GLU A 93 -18.94 0.56 0.34
N PHE A 94 -18.55 -0.68 0.05
CA PHE A 94 -18.96 -1.39 -1.17
C PHE A 94 -19.70 -2.69 -0.81
N THR A 95 -21.03 -2.61 -0.81
CA THR A 95 -21.92 -3.76 -0.66
C THR A 95 -22.47 -4.18 -2.03
N ASN A 96 -22.96 -5.41 -2.16
CA ASN A 96 -23.61 -5.90 -3.39
C ASN A 96 -22.75 -5.69 -4.66
N ILE A 97 -21.46 -6.03 -4.59
CA ILE A 97 -20.54 -5.91 -5.73
C ILE A 97 -20.94 -6.93 -6.80
N THR A 98 -21.45 -6.47 -7.94
CA THR A 98 -21.87 -7.32 -9.07
C THR A 98 -20.74 -7.51 -10.09
N LYS A 99 -19.78 -6.59 -10.14
CA LYS A 99 -18.62 -6.65 -11.03
C LYS A 99 -17.40 -6.08 -10.36
N LEU A 100 -16.25 -6.75 -10.52
CA LEU A 100 -14.96 -6.30 -10.00
C LEU A 100 -13.86 -6.62 -11.01
N VAL A 101 -13.29 -5.57 -11.61
CA VAL A 101 -12.22 -5.65 -12.61
C VAL A 101 -10.97 -5.02 -12.03
N ARG A 102 -9.86 -5.76 -12.09
CA ARG A 102 -8.55 -5.26 -11.69
C ARG A 102 -7.90 -4.53 -12.84
N GLU A 103 -7.12 -3.53 -12.50
CA GLU A 103 -6.22 -2.85 -13.41
C GLU A 103 -6.95 -2.33 -14.67
N TYR A 104 -8.03 -1.62 -14.42
CA TYR A 104 -9.01 -1.16 -15.39
C TYR A 104 -8.45 -0.01 -16.25
N SER A 105 -8.59 -0.14 -17.56
CA SER A 105 -8.15 0.88 -18.52
C SER A 105 -9.21 1.96 -18.70
N ILE A 106 -8.78 3.22 -18.61
CA ILE A 106 -9.61 4.40 -18.88
C ILE A 106 -8.82 5.40 -19.75
N GLY A 107 -9.19 5.46 -21.03
CA GLY A 107 -8.35 6.09 -22.06
C GLY A 107 -6.96 5.46 -22.08
N ASN A 108 -5.92 6.29 -21.98
CA ASN A 108 -4.52 5.86 -21.93
C ASN A 108 -3.99 5.57 -20.52
N ASN A 109 -4.86 5.59 -19.51
CA ASN A 109 -4.48 5.41 -18.10
C ASN A 109 -5.03 4.10 -17.56
N ARG A 110 -4.43 3.65 -16.45
CA ARG A 110 -4.86 2.44 -15.74
C ARG A 110 -5.14 2.79 -14.28
N ILE A 111 -6.33 2.42 -13.80
CA ILE A 111 -6.74 2.55 -12.40
C ILE A 111 -6.78 1.16 -11.77
N ASP A 112 -6.44 1.05 -10.49
CA ASP A 112 -6.25 -0.25 -9.85
C ASP A 112 -7.52 -1.12 -9.85
N PHE A 113 -8.71 -0.52 -9.68
CA PHE A 113 -9.98 -1.24 -9.75
C PHE A 113 -11.10 -0.44 -10.40
N TYR A 114 -11.93 -1.17 -11.14
CA TYR A 114 -13.29 -0.79 -11.48
C TYR A 114 -14.24 -1.77 -10.79
N LEU A 115 -15.32 -1.26 -10.20
CA LEU A 115 -16.39 -2.11 -9.69
C LEU A 115 -17.78 -1.52 -9.95
N GLU A 116 -18.77 -2.41 -9.99
CA GLU A 116 -20.19 -2.05 -9.96
C GLU A 116 -20.76 -2.51 -8.62
N SER A 117 -21.35 -1.57 -7.88
CA SER A 117 -21.96 -1.80 -6.56
C SER A 117 -23.19 -0.92 -6.43
N ASN A 118 -24.33 -1.49 -6.05
CA ASN A 118 -25.60 -0.77 -5.91
C ASN A 118 -25.94 0.11 -7.15
N SER A 119 -25.76 -0.45 -8.35
CA SER A 119 -25.94 0.23 -9.65
C SER A 119 -25.01 1.43 -9.92
N GLN A 120 -23.98 1.63 -9.11
CA GLN A 120 -22.97 2.68 -9.30
C GLN A 120 -21.71 2.14 -9.95
N LYS A 121 -21.13 2.92 -10.87
CA LYS A 121 -19.82 2.67 -11.48
C LYS A 121 -18.74 3.32 -10.64
N ILE A 122 -17.84 2.54 -10.08
CA ILE A 122 -16.84 3.00 -9.11
C ILE A 122 -15.43 2.73 -9.64
N LEU A 123 -14.56 3.72 -9.49
CA LEU A 123 -13.12 3.58 -9.73
C LEU A 123 -12.38 3.72 -8.41
N ILE A 124 -11.43 2.83 -8.14
CA ILE A 124 -10.61 2.86 -6.93
C ILE A 124 -9.14 2.85 -7.33
N GLU A 125 -8.43 3.91 -6.96
CA GLU A 125 -6.97 3.94 -6.95
C GLU A 125 -6.48 3.63 -5.53
N VAL A 126 -5.49 2.75 -5.42
CA VAL A 126 -4.91 2.33 -4.14
C VAL A 126 -3.53 2.96 -3.94
N LYS A 127 -3.30 3.47 -2.73
CA LYS A 127 -2.00 3.97 -2.27
C LYS A 127 -1.52 3.12 -1.10
N SER A 128 -0.33 2.53 -1.24
CA SER A 128 0.34 1.85 -0.12
C SER A 128 0.98 2.88 0.80
N VAL A 129 0.63 2.87 2.08
CA VAL A 129 1.08 3.86 3.07
C VAL A 129 1.90 3.15 4.14
N SER A 130 3.22 3.30 4.03
CA SER A 130 4.19 2.72 4.99
C SER A 130 5.07 3.77 5.68
N LEU A 131 4.95 5.04 5.28
CA LEU A 131 5.59 6.15 5.97
C LEU A 131 4.69 6.58 7.15
N PHE A 132 5.30 6.70 8.32
CA PHE A 132 4.63 7.17 9.52
C PHE A 132 5.60 7.78 10.52
N ASP A 133 5.04 8.52 11.48
CA ASP A 133 5.69 8.94 12.72
C ASP A 133 4.88 8.47 13.94
N ARG A 134 4.99 9.16 15.08
CA ARG A 134 4.24 8.80 16.29
C ARG A 134 2.72 8.96 16.13
N GLU A 135 2.26 9.94 15.37
CA GLU A 135 0.85 10.33 15.28
C GLU A 135 0.25 10.17 13.87
N TYR A 136 1.06 10.25 12.83
CA TYR A 136 0.57 10.31 11.45
C TYR A 136 1.04 9.12 10.63
N ALA A 137 0.09 8.50 9.91
CA ALA A 137 0.37 7.81 8.66
C ALA A 137 0.43 8.84 7.53
N MET A 138 1.34 8.66 6.57
CA MET A 138 1.69 9.72 5.63
C MET A 138 1.89 9.22 4.20
N PHE A 139 1.44 10.01 3.24
CA PHE A 139 1.69 9.78 1.82
C PHE A 139 1.92 11.09 1.07
N PRO A 140 2.82 11.17 0.09
CA PRO A 140 3.73 10.11 -0.36
C PRO A 140 5.03 10.06 0.46
N ASP A 141 5.87 9.05 0.22
CA ASP A 141 7.18 8.92 0.88
C ASP A 141 8.38 9.22 -0.05
N ALA A 142 8.06 9.76 -1.24
CA ALA A 142 8.96 10.30 -2.26
C ALA A 142 8.13 11.09 -3.29
N LYS A 143 8.77 11.89 -4.15
CA LYS A 143 8.11 12.58 -5.28
C LYS A 143 7.35 11.58 -6.16
N THR A 144 6.10 11.88 -6.52
CA THR A 144 5.17 10.96 -7.20
C THR A 144 4.38 11.61 -8.35
N GLU A 145 5.04 11.72 -9.51
CA GLU A 145 4.37 12.21 -10.73
C GLU A 145 3.25 11.27 -11.21
N ARG A 146 3.41 9.95 -10.98
CA ARG A 146 2.35 8.97 -11.24
C ARG A 146 1.13 9.22 -10.35
N GLY A 147 1.36 9.48 -9.05
CA GLY A 147 0.29 9.79 -8.10
C GLY A 147 -0.51 11.01 -8.53
N LEU A 148 0.18 12.08 -8.93
CA LEU A 148 -0.44 13.30 -9.48
C LEU A 148 -1.31 13.02 -10.70
N LYS A 149 -0.78 12.31 -11.71
CA LYS A 149 -1.54 11.94 -12.92
C LYS A 149 -2.82 11.19 -12.57
N HIS A 150 -2.76 10.26 -11.61
CA HIS A 150 -3.91 9.46 -11.21
C HIS A 150 -4.99 10.30 -10.51
N LEU A 151 -4.64 11.34 -9.72
CA LEU A 151 -5.63 12.26 -9.15
C LEU A 151 -6.43 13.00 -10.24
N ILE A 152 -5.73 13.45 -11.30
CA ILE A 152 -6.38 14.12 -12.43
C ILE A 152 -7.31 13.15 -13.19
N VAL A 153 -6.85 11.92 -13.44
CA VAL A 153 -7.67 10.88 -14.09
C VAL A 153 -8.93 10.59 -13.30
N LEU A 154 -8.82 10.44 -11.97
CA LEU A 154 -9.96 10.21 -11.10
C LEU A 154 -10.96 11.38 -11.14
N LYS A 155 -10.47 12.62 -11.05
CA LYS A 155 -11.34 13.81 -11.19
C LYS A 155 -12.08 13.80 -12.53
N ASN A 156 -11.38 13.56 -13.62
CA ASN A 156 -11.97 13.60 -14.97
C ASN A 156 -12.92 12.42 -15.24
N SER A 157 -12.82 11.32 -14.48
CA SER A 157 -13.75 10.20 -14.61
C SER A 157 -15.18 10.53 -14.18
N ILE A 158 -15.38 11.59 -13.40
CA ILE A 158 -16.71 12.03 -12.95
C ILE A 158 -17.58 12.40 -14.15
N ASP A 159 -17.00 13.10 -15.14
CA ASP A 159 -17.70 13.51 -16.37
C ASP A 159 -18.11 12.29 -17.23
N LEU A 160 -17.52 11.12 -16.95
CA LEU A 160 -17.86 9.85 -17.60
C LEU A 160 -18.82 8.98 -16.76
N GLY A 161 -19.35 9.52 -15.66
CA GLY A 161 -20.32 8.86 -14.79
C GLY A 161 -19.73 7.91 -13.74
N TYR A 162 -18.41 7.98 -13.48
CA TYR A 162 -17.78 7.20 -12.41
C TYR A 162 -17.80 7.95 -11.08
N ILE A 163 -17.86 7.19 -9.97
CA ILE A 163 -17.59 7.69 -8.62
C ILE A 163 -16.14 7.30 -8.25
N PRO A 164 -15.21 8.27 -8.16
CA PRO A 164 -13.83 7.98 -7.88
C PRO A 164 -13.55 7.88 -6.37
N TYR A 165 -12.77 6.87 -6.00
CA TYR A 165 -12.25 6.65 -4.65
C TYR A 165 -10.72 6.58 -4.68
N LEU A 166 -10.12 7.06 -3.60
CA LEU A 166 -8.69 6.95 -3.33
C LEU A 166 -8.51 6.20 -2.01
N LEU A 167 -8.09 4.93 -2.09
CA LEU A 167 -7.96 4.05 -0.93
C LEU A 167 -6.50 4.02 -0.47
N TYR A 168 -6.27 4.50 0.75
CA TYR A 168 -4.99 4.42 1.44
C TYR A 168 -4.93 3.12 2.26
N LEU A 169 -4.09 2.19 1.82
CA LEU A 169 -3.79 0.95 2.53
C LEU A 169 -2.65 1.21 3.52
N ILE A 170 -3.02 1.52 4.76
CA ILE A 170 -2.13 1.93 5.84
C ILE A 170 -1.54 0.70 6.53
N GLN A 171 -0.22 0.63 6.56
CA GLN A 171 0.50 -0.50 7.16
C GLN A 171 0.71 -0.35 8.67
N SER A 172 0.60 0.87 9.20
CA SER A 172 0.79 1.17 10.62
C SER A 172 -0.31 2.10 11.12
N ASN A 173 -1.08 1.67 12.11
CA ASN A 173 -2.14 2.50 12.67
C ASN A 173 -1.54 3.57 13.60
N ARG A 174 -1.73 4.84 13.24
CA ARG A 174 -1.32 6.01 14.03
C ARG A 174 -2.49 6.90 14.45
N GLY A 175 -3.72 6.55 14.08
CA GLY A 175 -4.92 7.34 14.38
C GLY A 175 -5.13 8.59 13.52
N LYS A 176 -4.08 9.18 12.94
CA LYS A 176 -4.19 10.32 12.00
C LYS A 176 -3.54 10.02 10.64
N PHE A 177 -3.97 10.76 9.62
CA PHE A 177 -3.35 10.75 8.29
C PHE A 177 -3.09 12.17 7.81
N ARG A 178 -1.95 12.39 7.16
CA ARG A 178 -1.68 13.65 6.45
C ARG A 178 -0.95 13.41 5.14
N CYS A 179 -1.06 14.38 4.24
CA CYS A 179 -0.16 14.44 3.09
C CYS A 179 1.24 14.88 3.54
N ALA A 180 2.28 14.26 2.97
CA ALA A 180 3.66 14.54 3.34
C ALA A 180 4.30 15.56 2.37
N GLU A 181 4.04 16.84 2.63
CA GLU A 181 4.53 17.96 1.81
C GLU A 181 6.05 18.01 1.71
N GLU A 182 6.73 17.53 2.75
CA GLU A 182 8.20 17.43 2.79
C GLU A 182 8.77 16.48 1.72
N PHE A 183 7.95 15.57 1.18
CA PHE A 183 8.34 14.65 0.10
C PHE A 183 7.81 15.07 -1.27
N ASP A 184 6.59 15.62 -1.33
CA ASP A 184 6.01 16.11 -2.58
C ASP A 184 4.95 17.19 -2.33
N LYS A 185 5.41 18.44 -2.21
CA LYS A 185 4.55 19.62 -2.05
C LYS A 185 3.48 19.71 -3.14
N ARG A 186 3.86 19.46 -4.41
CA ARG A 186 2.94 19.55 -5.56
C ARG A 186 1.83 18.51 -5.48
N TYR A 187 2.16 17.27 -5.11
CA TYR A 187 1.14 16.25 -4.86
C TYR A 187 0.17 16.69 -3.77
N CYS A 188 0.67 17.23 -2.67
CA CYS A 188 -0.16 17.64 -1.55
C CYS A 188 -1.05 18.86 -1.84
N GLU A 189 -0.59 19.82 -2.63
CA GLU A 189 -1.41 20.94 -3.11
C GLU A 189 -2.60 20.42 -3.94
N ILE A 190 -2.34 19.58 -4.93
CA ILE A 190 -3.39 18.97 -5.77
C ILE A 190 -4.29 18.04 -4.97
N TYR A 191 -3.75 17.30 -4.00
CA TYR A 191 -4.53 16.48 -3.09
C TYR A 191 -5.55 17.33 -2.32
N LYS A 192 -5.11 18.44 -1.70
CA LYS A 192 -5.99 19.34 -0.94
C LYS A 192 -7.06 19.97 -1.82
N GLU A 193 -6.74 20.25 -3.08
CA GLU A 193 -7.69 20.81 -4.03
C GLU A 193 -8.75 19.79 -4.46
N LEU A 194 -8.32 18.57 -4.83
CA LEU A 194 -9.18 17.62 -5.53
C LEU A 194 -9.86 16.61 -4.62
N VAL A 195 -9.14 16.06 -3.64
CA VAL A 195 -9.66 14.92 -2.87
C VAL A 195 -10.87 15.31 -2.03
N PRO A 196 -10.84 16.37 -1.19
CA PRO A 196 -12.01 16.74 -0.40
C PRO A 196 -13.27 17.09 -1.22
N LYS A 197 -13.12 17.48 -2.49
CA LYS A 197 -14.21 17.97 -3.34
C LYS A 197 -14.75 16.94 -4.32
N PHE A 198 -13.87 16.11 -4.89
CA PHE A 198 -14.19 15.29 -6.06
C PHE A 198 -13.91 13.80 -5.87
N ILE A 199 -12.96 13.42 -5.00
CA ILE A 199 -12.49 12.02 -4.88
C ILE A 199 -12.68 11.54 -3.46
N LYS A 200 -13.45 10.47 -3.25
CA LYS A 200 -13.76 9.98 -1.90
C LYS A 200 -12.53 9.27 -1.28
N PRO A 201 -11.88 9.81 -0.23
CA PRO A 201 -10.75 9.14 0.38
C PRO A 201 -11.22 8.03 1.34
N LEU A 202 -10.59 6.87 1.24
CA LEU A 202 -10.79 5.75 2.16
C LEU A 202 -9.49 5.43 2.87
N PHE A 203 -9.57 5.11 4.15
CA PHE A 203 -8.42 4.74 4.97
C PHE A 203 -8.69 3.38 5.58
N TYR A 204 -7.82 2.42 5.28
CA TYR A 204 -7.90 1.06 5.80
C TYR A 204 -6.56 0.65 6.35
N GLN A 205 -6.55 0.19 7.61
CA GLN A 205 -5.39 -0.48 8.18
C GLN A 205 -5.31 -1.89 7.59
N ASN A 206 -4.14 -2.25 7.09
CA ASN A 206 -3.76 -3.63 6.84
C ASN A 206 -3.19 -4.25 8.11
N VAL A 207 -3.88 -5.24 8.67
CA VAL A 207 -3.32 -6.08 9.74
C VAL A 207 -2.70 -7.30 9.07
N PHE A 208 -1.36 -7.35 9.05
CA PHE A 208 -0.60 -8.42 8.45
C PHE A 208 -0.16 -9.44 9.50
N ASP A 209 -0.61 -10.68 9.35
CA ASP A 209 -0.14 -11.81 10.15
C ASP A 209 0.80 -12.67 9.29
N PRO A 210 2.13 -12.59 9.51
CA PRO A 210 3.09 -13.36 8.73
C PRO A 210 3.14 -14.84 9.09
N TYR A 211 2.65 -15.23 10.28
CA TYR A 211 2.66 -16.63 10.72
C TYR A 211 1.66 -17.45 9.92
N ASN A 212 0.48 -16.88 9.69
CA ASN A 212 -0.55 -17.45 8.81
C ASN A 212 -0.48 -16.93 7.37
N ASN A 213 0.37 -15.91 7.12
CA ASN A 213 0.48 -15.19 5.86
C ASN A 213 -0.89 -14.68 5.35
N THR A 214 -1.62 -14.06 6.26
CA THR A 214 -2.95 -13.49 6.03
C THR A 214 -2.93 -11.97 6.20
N ASN A 215 -3.95 -11.34 5.62
CA ASN A 215 -4.21 -9.91 5.73
C ASN A 215 -5.70 -9.73 6.05
N SER A 216 -6.01 -8.85 7.00
CA SER A 216 -7.36 -8.34 7.24
C SER A 216 -7.34 -6.81 7.17
N LEU A 217 -8.39 -6.24 6.57
CA LEU A 217 -8.54 -4.80 6.45
C LEU A 217 -9.53 -4.27 7.49
N HIS A 218 -9.12 -3.22 8.21
CA HIS A 218 -9.96 -2.55 9.19
C HIS A 218 -10.13 -1.09 8.80
N ARG A 219 -11.39 -0.63 8.77
CA ARG A 219 -11.70 0.77 8.47
C ARG A 219 -11.06 1.67 9.53
N LEU A 220 -10.37 2.73 9.10
CA LEU A 220 -9.87 3.78 9.98
C LEU A 220 -10.72 5.04 9.81
N ASP A 221 -11.33 5.46 10.90
CA ASP A 221 -11.97 6.76 11.00
C ASP A 221 -10.91 7.80 11.36
N ILE A 222 -10.15 8.19 10.36
CA ILE A 222 -9.13 9.23 10.51
C ILE A 222 -9.82 10.54 10.90
N LEU A 223 -9.48 11.05 12.08
CA LEU A 223 -9.84 12.40 12.51
C LEU A 223 -9.22 13.41 11.54
N LYS A 224 -10.07 14.24 10.94
CA LYS A 224 -9.65 15.35 10.07
C LYS A 224 -9.07 16.50 10.88
#